data_AF-A0A1T3WJW4-F1
#
_entry.id   AF-A0A1T3WJW4-F1
#
_cell.length_a   1.000
_cell.length_b   1.000
_cell.length_c   1.000
_cell.angle_alpha   90.00
_cell.angle_beta   90.00
_cell.angle_gamma   90.00
#
_symmetry.space_group_name_H-M   'P 1'
#
loop_
_entity.id
_entity.type
_entity.pdbx_description
1 polymer ?
#
loop_
_entity_poly.entity_id
_entity_poly.type
_entity_poly.pdbx_seq_one_letter_code
_entity_poly.pdbx_strand_id
1 'polypeptide(L)'
;MVVALTDEQLQLTDSMAGFAKRHGGLDLTRTRFDAIAAGHRPDFWDALVGQGLHAVHLPEHLGGQGGTLAEAACVLDAAGHGLLPGPLLPTVIAGAVLATAIGEPAAALLEAIVAGGTAALVLPADGEIRATTADGGWRLDGSAGPHLGLCAADIIVLGARTEAGEPLWFALHTDTPGLTVQAQTSTDLTRDVGTLDCRGVHTADALAGVDEATAVGITVGMMAAEAAGIARWCVDNVVAYLKVREQFGRPIGSFQALQHKAAMLYITSELAAASAWDAVRGGDRSPVQQHIAAAGAAVTAIGRLPELVVDALTMFGAIGYTWEHDLHLYWKRAISLAAAAGTATKWARALGDPDLPGRDFTIELTEVEPDFRAEIAAALDAAAQLRNDTPGRQNPEYAEYWTGPRRTALADAGLVAPHLPAPWGLAATPAQQLIIDEEFDKRPYLVRPSLGIAEPGWRPWPGRDDLRCPGPAALRSGRQLAPALPDRVPAGPAVAVT
;
A
#
# COMPACT_ATOMS: atom_id res chain seq x y z
N MET A 1 8.69 6.65 -8.52
CA MET A 1 7.91 7.13 -7.36
C MET A 1 7.01 8.24 -7.82
N VAL A 2 5.73 7.91 -8.04
CA VAL A 2 4.68 8.82 -8.53
C VAL A 2 4.11 9.68 -7.39
N VAL A 3 4.38 9.31 -6.13
CA VAL A 3 3.95 10.09 -4.97
C VAL A 3 4.90 11.27 -4.73
N ALA A 4 4.33 12.47 -4.63
CA ALA A 4 5.06 13.66 -4.22
C ALA A 4 5.44 13.54 -2.74
N LEU A 5 6.75 13.42 -2.49
CA LEU A 5 7.37 13.45 -1.17
C LEU A 5 8.01 14.82 -0.94
N THR A 6 8.07 15.25 0.32
CA THR A 6 8.87 16.42 0.70
C THR A 6 10.37 16.08 0.65
N ASP A 7 11.23 17.10 0.60
CA ASP A 7 12.68 16.89 0.65
C ASP A 7 13.14 16.14 1.91
N GLU A 8 12.49 16.41 3.05
CA GLU A 8 12.74 15.70 4.31
C GLU A 8 12.33 14.21 4.20
N GLN A 9 11.18 13.92 3.62
CA GLN A 9 10.72 12.55 3.37
C GLN A 9 11.64 11.78 2.41
N LEU A 10 12.19 12.46 1.39
CA LEU A 10 13.20 11.88 0.49
C LEU A 10 14.49 11.56 1.24
N GLN A 11 15.01 12.51 2.03
CA GLN A 11 16.21 12.29 2.84
C GLN A 11 16.05 11.14 3.85
N LEU A 12 14.87 11.05 4.48
CA LEU A 12 14.53 9.95 5.39
C LEU A 12 14.52 8.60 4.65
N THR A 13 13.88 8.56 3.48
CA THR A 13 13.83 7.37 2.62
C THR A 13 15.24 6.93 2.21
N ASP A 14 16.09 7.87 1.79
CA ASP A 14 17.47 7.60 1.40
C ASP A 14 18.34 7.13 2.57
N SER A 15 18.16 7.73 3.75
CA SER A 15 18.82 7.30 4.99
C SER A 15 18.47 5.85 5.33
N MET A 16 17.17 5.52 5.29
CA MET A 16 16.69 4.17 5.56
C MET A 16 17.11 3.17 4.48
N ALA A 17 17.12 3.56 3.19
CA ALA A 17 17.61 2.71 2.11
C ALA A 17 19.12 2.42 2.27
N GLY A 18 19.90 3.43 2.66
CA GLY A 18 21.30 3.28 3.01
C GLY A 18 21.52 2.35 4.21
N PHE A 19 20.66 2.45 5.24
CA PHE A 19 20.66 1.56 6.39
C PHE A 19 20.35 0.11 5.98
N ALA A 20 19.25 -0.11 5.26
CA ALA A 20 18.82 -1.43 4.81
C ALA A 20 19.86 -2.08 3.88
N LYS A 21 20.54 -1.32 3.02
CA LYS A 21 21.64 -1.84 2.20
C LYS A 21 22.83 -2.33 3.04
N ARG A 22 23.12 -1.69 4.18
CA ARG A 22 24.22 -2.08 5.08
C ARG A 22 23.87 -3.26 5.98
N HIS A 23 22.63 -3.30 6.49
CA HIS A 23 22.23 -4.22 7.57
C HIS A 23 21.21 -5.27 7.15
N GLY A 24 20.42 -5.00 6.11
CA GLY A 24 19.47 -5.92 5.49
C GLY A 24 20.09 -6.81 4.41
N GLY A 25 21.43 -6.86 4.33
CA GLY A 25 22.14 -7.74 3.40
C GLY A 25 21.68 -9.19 3.58
N LEU A 26 21.17 -9.77 2.50
CA LEU A 26 20.40 -11.02 2.54
C LEU A 26 21.24 -12.24 2.94
N ASP A 27 22.54 -12.18 2.70
CA ASP A 27 23.49 -13.18 3.20
C ASP A 27 23.53 -13.22 4.73
N LEU A 28 23.47 -12.07 5.40
CA LEU A 28 23.40 -12.00 6.86
C LEU A 28 22.05 -12.55 7.35
N THR A 29 20.95 -12.14 6.72
CA THR A 29 19.59 -12.59 7.07
C THR A 29 19.45 -14.12 6.95
N ARG A 30 20.00 -14.73 5.90
CA ARG A 30 19.96 -16.18 5.68
C ARG A 30 20.61 -16.98 6.82
N THR A 31 21.62 -16.43 7.49
CA THR A 31 22.28 -17.10 8.64
C THR A 31 21.51 -16.98 9.96
N ARG A 32 20.41 -16.20 9.98
CA ARG A 32 19.70 -15.81 11.20
C ARG A 32 18.23 -16.25 11.24
N PHE A 33 17.74 -17.02 10.27
CA PHE A 33 16.32 -17.40 10.20
C PHE A 33 15.78 -18.03 11.49
N ASP A 34 16.51 -18.97 12.09
CA ASP A 34 16.07 -19.62 13.34
C ASP A 34 16.05 -18.64 14.52
N ALA A 35 17.04 -17.75 14.60
CA ALA A 35 17.10 -16.73 15.65
C ALA A 35 15.94 -15.74 15.51
N ILE A 36 15.67 -15.30 14.27
CA ILE A 36 14.55 -14.41 13.94
C ILE A 36 13.23 -15.11 14.30
N ALA A 37 13.02 -16.35 13.86
CA ALA A 37 11.80 -17.11 14.17
C ALA A 37 11.56 -17.29 15.68
N ALA A 38 12.64 -17.39 16.46
CA ALA A 38 12.60 -17.44 17.92
C ALA A 38 12.42 -16.06 18.60
N GLY A 39 12.24 -14.98 17.84
CA GLY A 39 12.02 -13.63 18.36
C GLY A 39 13.29 -12.88 18.78
N HIS A 40 14.48 -13.36 18.41
CA HIS A 40 15.70 -12.61 18.71
C HIS A 40 15.76 -11.32 17.89
N ARG A 41 16.05 -10.20 18.56
CA ARG A 41 16.24 -8.92 17.88
C ARG A 41 17.42 -9.00 16.92
N PRO A 42 17.32 -8.44 15.71
CA PRO A 42 18.45 -8.38 14.79
C PRO A 42 19.63 -7.58 15.39
N ASP A 43 20.86 -7.96 15.05
CA ASP A 43 22.09 -7.31 15.55
C ASP A 43 22.15 -5.81 15.23
N PHE A 44 21.42 -5.35 14.21
CA PHE A 44 21.37 -3.94 13.82
C PHE A 44 20.34 -3.12 14.60
N TRP A 45 19.51 -3.74 15.45
CA TRP A 45 18.38 -3.07 16.11
C TRP A 45 18.82 -1.82 16.88
N ASP A 46 19.87 -1.91 17.68
CA ASP A 46 20.39 -0.77 18.44
C ASP A 46 20.92 0.35 17.52
N ALA A 47 21.45 0.00 16.34
CA ALA A 47 21.88 0.98 15.34
C ALA A 47 20.70 1.66 14.63
N LEU A 48 19.59 0.95 14.44
CA LEU A 48 18.33 1.51 13.93
C LEU A 48 17.73 2.48 14.96
N VAL A 49 17.70 2.06 16.24
CA VAL A 49 17.24 2.86 17.37
C VAL A 49 18.09 4.12 17.54
N GLY A 50 19.41 4.00 17.42
CA GLY A 50 20.33 5.15 17.47
C GLY A 50 20.14 6.17 16.36
N GLN A 51 19.46 5.82 15.27
CA GLN A 51 19.05 6.75 14.20
C GLN A 51 17.60 7.24 14.34
N GLY A 52 16.86 6.73 15.33
CA GLY A 52 15.44 7.08 15.57
C GLY A 52 14.47 6.57 14.50
N LEU A 53 14.90 5.66 13.62
CA LEU A 53 14.12 5.25 12.45
C LEU A 53 12.88 4.44 12.82
N HIS A 54 12.91 3.68 13.92
CA HIS A 54 11.79 2.87 14.41
C HIS A 54 10.67 3.69 15.08
N ALA A 55 10.95 4.94 15.45
CA ALA A 55 10.09 5.80 16.25
C ALA A 55 9.93 7.20 15.64
N VAL A 56 10.14 7.34 14.32
CA VAL A 56 10.14 8.65 13.64
C VAL A 56 8.81 9.39 13.79
N HIS A 57 7.69 8.66 13.87
CA HIS A 57 6.35 9.20 14.05
C HIS A 57 5.96 9.49 15.50
N LEU A 58 6.83 9.15 16.46
CA LEU A 58 6.53 9.36 17.88
C LEU A 58 6.90 10.79 18.32
N PRO A 59 6.18 11.37 19.30
CA PRO A 59 6.39 12.75 19.72
C PRO A 59 7.80 13.05 20.27
N GLU A 60 8.33 14.23 19.98
CA GLU A 60 9.65 14.68 20.45
C GLU A 60 9.77 14.73 21.98
N HIS A 61 8.69 15.09 22.69
CA HIS A 61 8.70 15.17 24.15
C HIS A 61 8.88 13.80 24.83
N LEU A 62 8.65 12.70 24.10
CA LEU A 62 8.92 11.33 24.54
C LEU A 62 10.26 10.80 23.98
N GLY A 63 11.03 11.64 23.29
CA GLY A 63 12.30 11.31 22.65
C GLY A 63 12.19 10.78 21.20
N GLY A 64 11.00 10.83 20.59
CA GLY A 64 10.81 10.56 19.16
C GLY A 64 11.27 11.71 18.26
N GLN A 65 10.92 11.66 16.97
CA GLN A 65 11.30 12.68 15.98
C GLN A 65 10.15 13.62 15.57
N GLY A 66 8.95 13.43 16.14
CA GLY A 66 7.80 14.30 15.87
C GLY A 66 7.22 14.22 14.46
N GLY A 67 7.64 13.23 13.66
CA GLY A 67 7.09 12.96 12.34
C GLY A 67 5.65 12.47 12.41
N THR A 68 5.02 12.36 11.25
CA THR A 68 3.68 11.81 11.09
C THR A 68 3.74 10.35 10.65
N LEU A 69 2.58 9.73 10.43
CA LEU A 69 2.51 8.40 9.81
C LEU A 69 3.12 8.38 8.39
N ALA A 70 3.21 9.52 7.71
CA ALA A 70 3.88 9.64 6.42
C ALA A 70 5.38 9.34 6.52
N GLU A 71 6.06 9.89 7.53
CA GLU A 71 7.47 9.64 7.79
C GLU A 71 7.71 8.17 8.17
N ALA A 72 6.84 7.59 8.99
CA ALA A 72 6.90 6.15 9.29
C ALA A 72 6.70 5.28 8.04
N ALA A 73 5.79 5.67 7.13
CA ALA A 73 5.58 4.98 5.87
C ALA A 73 6.82 5.06 4.96
N CYS A 74 7.53 6.20 4.88
CA CYS A 74 8.80 6.29 4.18
C CYS A 74 9.83 5.27 4.70
N VAL A 75 9.95 5.14 6.03
CA VAL A 75 10.85 4.17 6.65
C VAL A 75 10.46 2.74 6.28
N LEU A 76 9.18 2.38 6.41
CA LEU A 76 8.70 1.03 6.12
C LEU A 76 8.76 0.66 4.65
N ASP A 77 8.49 1.61 3.75
CA ASP A 77 8.66 1.44 2.32
C ASP A 77 10.13 1.17 1.95
N ALA A 78 11.07 1.94 2.48
CA ALA A 78 12.50 1.68 2.28
C ALA A 78 12.95 0.36 2.93
N ALA A 79 12.41 0.02 4.10
CA ALA A 79 12.67 -1.27 4.77
C ALA A 79 12.17 -2.46 3.96
N GLY A 80 10.99 -2.34 3.34
CA GLY A 80 10.38 -3.34 2.47
C GLY A 80 11.19 -3.54 1.19
N HIS A 81 11.66 -2.45 0.58
CA HIS A 81 12.55 -2.51 -0.58
C HIS A 81 13.84 -3.26 -0.26
N GLY A 82 14.47 -2.98 0.88
CA GLY A 82 15.68 -3.66 1.34
C GLY A 82 15.47 -5.00 2.05
N LEU A 83 14.22 -5.47 2.17
CA LEU A 83 13.82 -6.67 2.93
C LEU A 83 14.44 -6.77 4.32
N LEU A 84 14.41 -5.68 5.08
CA LEU A 84 14.99 -5.66 6.42
C LEU A 84 14.25 -6.67 7.33
N PRO A 85 14.95 -7.63 7.99
CA PRO A 85 14.30 -8.64 8.84
C PRO A 85 13.92 -8.08 10.22
N GLY A 86 13.05 -8.79 10.93
CA GLY A 86 12.72 -8.51 12.33
C GLY A 86 11.53 -7.57 12.55
N PRO A 87 11.40 -7.00 13.77
CA PRO A 87 10.13 -6.50 14.30
C PRO A 87 9.86 -5.01 13.99
N LEU A 88 10.49 -4.43 12.97
CA LEU A 88 10.32 -3.00 12.65
C LEU A 88 8.85 -2.66 12.34
N LEU A 89 8.22 -3.37 11.39
CA LEU A 89 6.82 -3.16 11.03
C LEU A 89 5.87 -3.30 12.24
N PRO A 90 5.86 -4.42 12.99
CA PRO A 90 4.95 -4.55 14.13
C PRO A 90 5.21 -3.52 15.23
N THR A 91 6.47 -3.13 15.45
CA THR A 91 6.82 -2.09 16.45
C THR A 91 6.30 -0.71 16.04
N VAL A 92 6.46 -0.33 14.77
CA VAL A 92 5.94 0.93 14.24
C VAL A 92 4.42 0.97 14.31
N ILE A 93 3.74 -0.12 13.91
CA ILE A 93 2.28 -0.23 13.99
C ILE A 93 1.81 -0.09 15.44
N ALA A 94 2.38 -0.86 16.37
CA ALA A 94 1.99 -0.84 17.77
C ALA A 94 2.24 0.54 18.41
N GLY A 95 3.39 1.16 18.13
CA GLY A 95 3.69 2.51 18.60
C GLY A 95 2.76 3.56 18.02
N ALA A 96 2.41 3.47 16.73
CA ALA A 96 1.47 4.38 16.09
C ALA A 96 0.05 4.27 16.67
N VAL A 97 -0.43 3.05 16.94
CA VAL A 97 -1.74 2.85 17.58
C VAL A 97 -1.71 3.33 19.03
N LEU A 98 -0.65 3.00 19.77
CA LEU A 98 -0.49 3.45 21.15
C LEU A 98 -0.41 4.98 21.26
N ALA A 99 0.17 5.67 20.28
CA ALA A 99 0.21 7.13 20.23
C ALA A 99 -1.18 7.80 20.07
N THR A 100 -2.21 7.03 19.68
CA THR A 100 -3.61 7.52 19.68
C THR A 100 -4.29 7.41 21.05
N ALA A 101 -3.69 6.66 21.99
CA ALA A 101 -4.23 6.49 23.33
C ALA A 101 -4.08 7.78 24.16
N ILE A 102 -5.00 7.97 25.10
CA ILE A 102 -5.04 9.13 26.00
C ILE A 102 -4.73 8.66 27.43
N GLY A 103 -3.75 9.29 28.07
CA GLY A 103 -3.42 9.11 29.48
C GLY A 103 -1.97 8.68 29.75
N GLU A 104 -1.60 8.68 31.03
CA GLU A 104 -0.26 8.36 31.54
C GLU A 104 0.28 6.97 31.15
N PRO A 105 -0.50 5.86 31.19
CA PRO A 105 0.03 4.54 30.85
C PRO A 105 0.59 4.45 29.43
N ALA A 106 0.04 5.23 28.49
CA ALA A 106 0.53 5.27 27.12
C ALA A 106 1.89 5.96 26.99
N ALA A 107 2.15 7.02 27.76
CA ALA A 107 3.38 7.80 27.67
C ALA A 107 4.62 6.97 28.06
N ALA A 108 4.58 6.28 29.20
CA ALA A 108 5.70 5.45 29.67
C ALA A 108 6.02 4.30 28.71
N LEU A 109 5.00 3.71 28.08
CA LEU A 109 5.18 2.64 27.10
C LEU A 109 5.70 3.15 25.76
N LEU A 110 5.29 4.34 25.33
CA LEU A 110 5.85 5.00 24.16
C LEU A 110 7.32 5.38 24.40
N GLU A 111 7.69 5.87 25.59
CA GLU A 111 9.09 6.11 25.97
C GLU A 111 9.93 4.82 25.90
N ALA A 112 9.37 3.69 26.34
CA ALA A 112 10.04 2.40 26.22
C ALA A 112 10.25 1.99 24.74
N ILE A 113 9.28 2.22 23.86
CA ILE A 113 9.43 1.99 22.41
C ILE A 113 10.50 2.92 21.82
N VAL A 114 10.47 4.22 22.17
CA VAL A 114 11.50 5.18 21.74
C VAL A 114 12.89 4.72 22.16
N ALA A 115 13.04 4.23 23.39
CA ALA A 115 14.31 3.70 23.93
C ALA A 115 14.78 2.39 23.25
N GLY A 116 14.00 1.83 22.33
CA GLY A 116 14.34 0.62 21.57
C GLY A 116 13.59 -0.63 22.01
N GLY A 117 12.56 -0.49 22.84
CA GLY A 117 11.61 -1.56 23.11
C GLY A 117 10.86 -1.98 21.85
N THR A 118 10.72 -3.28 21.65
CA THR A 118 9.96 -3.85 20.54
C THR A 118 8.49 -4.01 20.94
N ALA A 119 7.58 -3.85 19.99
CA ALA A 119 6.16 -3.94 20.27
C ALA A 119 5.40 -4.70 19.17
N ALA A 120 4.27 -5.28 19.55
CA ALA A 120 3.32 -5.91 18.64
C ALA A 120 1.89 -5.48 18.96
N LEU A 121 1.04 -5.51 17.94
CA LEU A 121 -0.38 -5.17 18.03
C LEU A 121 -1.23 -6.43 17.82
N VAL A 122 -2.22 -6.62 18.69
CA VAL A 122 -3.29 -7.61 18.55
C VAL A 122 -4.61 -6.86 18.46
N LEU A 123 -5.30 -6.91 17.31
CA LEU A 123 -6.58 -6.24 17.13
C LEU A 123 -7.72 -7.03 17.80
N PRO A 124 -8.81 -6.38 18.27
CA PRO A 124 -9.96 -7.07 18.86
C PRO A 124 -10.67 -8.08 17.94
N ALA A 125 -10.47 -7.97 16.63
CA ALA A 125 -11.05 -8.86 15.63
C ALA A 125 -10.21 -10.11 15.36
N ASP A 126 -8.96 -10.16 15.84
CA ASP A 126 -7.99 -11.20 15.51
C ASP A 126 -7.83 -12.27 16.63
N GLY A 127 -8.69 -12.21 17.64
CA GLY A 127 -8.68 -13.15 18.75
C GLY A 127 -10.00 -13.18 19.52
N GLU A 128 -10.07 -14.11 20.46
CA GLU A 128 -11.22 -14.33 21.35
C GLU A 128 -10.91 -13.88 22.79
N ILE A 129 -10.07 -12.86 22.93
CA ILE A 129 -9.65 -12.34 24.23
C ILE A 129 -10.78 -11.50 24.83
N ARG A 130 -11.25 -11.92 26.01
CA ARG A 130 -12.33 -11.30 26.76
C ARG A 130 -11.77 -10.51 27.93
N ALA A 131 -12.28 -9.30 28.11
CA ALA A 131 -12.02 -8.47 29.27
C ALA A 131 -13.24 -8.48 30.21
N THR A 132 -13.02 -8.91 31.45
CA THR A 132 -14.03 -8.91 32.52
C THR A 132 -13.54 -8.04 33.67
N THR A 133 -14.45 -7.38 34.38
CA THR A 133 -14.07 -6.54 35.54
C THR A 133 -13.66 -7.43 36.71
N ALA A 134 -12.52 -7.13 37.33
CA ALA A 134 -12.01 -7.87 38.48
C ALA A 134 -11.20 -6.96 39.41
N ASP A 135 -11.49 -6.98 40.70
CA ASP A 135 -10.72 -6.30 41.77
C ASP A 135 -10.36 -4.82 41.50
N GLY A 136 -11.27 -4.06 40.86
CA GLY A 136 -11.06 -2.66 40.54
C GLY A 136 -10.25 -2.41 39.25
N GLY A 137 -9.94 -3.47 38.49
CA GLY A 137 -9.35 -3.43 37.16
C GLY A 137 -10.01 -4.46 36.23
N TRP A 138 -9.19 -5.12 35.42
CA TRP A 138 -9.60 -6.04 34.38
C TRP A 138 -8.88 -7.38 34.50
N ARG A 139 -9.61 -8.44 34.17
CA ARG A 139 -9.12 -9.79 33.96
C ARG A 139 -9.28 -10.17 32.48
N LEU A 140 -8.18 -10.60 31.86
CA LEU A 140 -8.14 -11.01 30.46
C LEU A 140 -7.97 -12.53 30.34
N ASP A 141 -8.86 -13.14 29.55
CA ASP A 141 -8.83 -14.57 29.24
C ASP A 141 -9.10 -14.80 27.75
N GLY A 142 -8.40 -15.74 27.13
CA GLY A 142 -8.61 -16.14 25.74
C GLY A 142 -7.30 -16.23 24.96
N SER A 143 -7.41 -16.33 23.64
CA SER A 143 -6.24 -16.43 22.76
C SER A 143 -6.41 -15.61 21.48
N ALA A 144 -5.30 -15.25 20.86
CA ALA A 144 -5.26 -14.49 19.62
C ALA A 144 -4.12 -14.94 18.69
N GLY A 145 -4.28 -14.64 17.40
CA GLY A 145 -3.27 -14.84 16.37
C GLY A 145 -3.51 -16.04 15.46
N PRO A 146 -2.52 -16.34 14.59
CA PRO A 146 -1.14 -15.86 14.64
C PRO A 146 -0.94 -14.37 14.27
N HIS A 147 0.05 -13.70 14.89
CA HIS A 147 0.43 -12.30 14.61
C HIS A 147 1.94 -12.13 14.37
N LEU A 148 2.28 -11.15 13.52
CA LEU A 148 3.67 -10.75 13.23
C LEU A 148 4.32 -10.11 14.46
N GLY A 149 5.57 -10.47 14.75
CA GLY A 149 6.39 -9.78 15.76
C GLY A 149 6.09 -10.11 17.22
N LEU A 150 5.13 -11.00 17.50
CA LEU A 150 4.73 -11.32 18.88
C LEU A 150 5.86 -11.94 19.71
N CYS A 151 6.74 -12.75 19.10
CA CYS A 151 7.82 -13.42 19.83
C CYS A 151 8.95 -12.45 20.17
N ALA A 152 9.18 -11.47 19.30
CA ALA A 152 10.21 -10.46 19.50
C ALA A 152 9.75 -9.28 20.36
N ALA A 153 8.45 -9.15 20.68
CA ALA A 153 7.88 -8.01 21.38
C ALA A 153 8.23 -7.98 22.88
N ASP A 154 8.54 -6.79 23.39
CA ASP A 154 8.57 -6.51 24.83
C ASP A 154 7.21 -6.04 25.33
N ILE A 155 6.45 -5.36 24.46
CA ILE A 155 5.15 -4.75 24.74
C ILE A 155 4.11 -5.29 23.74
N ILE A 156 2.96 -5.71 24.24
CA ILE A 156 1.80 -6.09 23.42
C ILE A 156 0.71 -5.06 23.64
N VAL A 157 0.38 -4.31 22.59
CA VAL A 157 -0.84 -3.50 22.52
C VAL A 157 -1.98 -4.43 22.15
N LEU A 158 -2.88 -4.66 23.10
CA LEU A 158 -3.86 -5.74 23.07
C LEU A 158 -5.28 -5.17 23.03
N GLY A 159 -5.97 -5.43 21.93
CA GLY A 159 -7.41 -5.28 21.83
C GLY A 159 -8.13 -6.52 22.36
N ALA A 160 -9.06 -6.32 23.28
CA ALA A 160 -9.95 -7.34 23.83
C ALA A 160 -11.42 -6.89 23.68
N ARG A 161 -12.36 -7.80 23.93
CA ARG A 161 -13.79 -7.49 23.94
C ARG A 161 -14.38 -7.63 25.33
N THR A 162 -15.22 -6.70 25.74
CA THR A 162 -16.02 -6.86 26.96
C THR A 162 -17.08 -7.94 26.79
N GLU A 163 -17.80 -8.32 27.84
CA GLU A 163 -18.94 -9.24 27.73
C GLU A 163 -20.04 -8.72 26.79
N ALA A 164 -20.19 -7.40 26.68
CA ALA A 164 -21.11 -6.75 25.75
C ALA A 164 -20.59 -6.71 24.29
N GLY A 165 -19.35 -7.13 24.05
CA GLY A 165 -18.71 -7.15 22.73
C GLY A 165 -18.00 -5.86 22.33
N GLU A 166 -18.00 -4.85 23.20
CA GLU A 166 -17.33 -3.57 22.97
C GLU A 166 -15.80 -3.74 23.01
N PRO A 167 -15.06 -3.09 22.09
CA PRO A 167 -13.61 -3.16 22.10
C PRO A 167 -13.04 -2.40 23.30
N LEU A 168 -12.04 -2.99 23.94
CA LEU A 168 -11.26 -2.38 25.01
C LEU A 168 -9.77 -2.65 24.78
N TRP A 169 -8.94 -1.66 25.06
CA TRP A 169 -7.52 -1.71 24.73
C TRP A 169 -6.67 -1.75 25.99
N PHE A 170 -5.56 -2.48 25.90
CA PHE A 170 -4.58 -2.67 26.95
C PHE A 170 -3.19 -2.58 26.35
N ALA A 171 -2.19 -2.29 27.17
CA ALA A 171 -0.82 -2.55 26.80
C ALA A 171 -0.11 -3.24 27.96
N LEU A 172 0.55 -4.35 27.63
CA LEU A 172 1.10 -5.29 28.60
C LEU A 172 2.54 -5.60 28.25
N HIS A 173 3.40 -5.73 29.25
CA HIS A 173 4.71 -6.33 29.05
C HIS A 173 4.58 -7.84 28.81
N THR A 174 5.45 -8.41 27.99
CA THR A 174 5.38 -9.85 27.64
C THR A 174 5.69 -10.79 28.81
N ASP A 175 6.29 -10.28 29.89
CA ASP A 175 6.52 -10.99 31.15
C ASP A 175 5.34 -10.90 32.15
N THR A 176 4.23 -10.25 31.77
CA THR A 176 3.04 -10.15 32.62
C THR A 176 2.53 -11.55 33.00
N PRO A 177 2.32 -11.85 34.29
CA PRO A 177 1.84 -13.16 34.73
C PRO A 177 0.52 -13.57 34.06
N GLY A 178 0.48 -14.82 33.56
CA GLY A 178 -0.70 -15.37 32.86
C GLY A 178 -0.71 -15.10 31.36
N LEU A 179 0.21 -14.28 30.85
CA LEU A 179 0.42 -14.06 29.42
C LEU A 179 1.43 -15.07 28.89
N THR A 180 1.17 -15.68 27.73
CA THR A 180 2.11 -16.61 27.10
C THR A 180 2.11 -16.41 25.59
N VAL A 181 3.29 -16.21 25.02
CA VAL A 181 3.51 -16.18 23.57
C VAL A 181 4.09 -17.52 23.13
N GLN A 182 3.50 -18.11 22.10
CA GLN A 182 3.99 -19.34 21.48
C GLN A 182 4.43 -19.08 20.05
N ALA A 183 5.69 -19.33 19.75
CA ALA A 183 6.24 -19.20 18.40
C ALA A 183 5.57 -20.17 17.42
N GLN A 184 5.28 -19.68 16.21
CA GLN A 184 4.67 -20.44 15.13
C GLN A 184 5.63 -20.53 13.93
N THR A 185 5.45 -21.56 13.10
CA THR A 185 6.22 -21.68 11.86
C THR A 185 5.68 -20.71 10.81
N SER A 186 6.45 -19.67 10.50
CA SER A 186 6.09 -18.66 9.51
C SER A 186 6.43 -19.08 8.08
N THR A 187 5.64 -18.62 7.11
CA THR A 187 6.02 -18.69 5.69
C THR A 187 7.15 -17.70 5.38
N ASP A 188 7.11 -16.52 6.01
CA ASP A 188 8.16 -15.53 5.95
C ASP A 188 9.29 -15.88 6.93
N LEU A 189 10.47 -16.19 6.39
CA LEU A 189 11.65 -16.56 7.17
C LEU A 189 12.34 -15.34 7.81
N THR A 190 11.92 -14.14 7.45
CA THR A 190 12.56 -12.89 7.86
C THR A 190 11.84 -12.20 9.01
N ARG A 191 10.81 -12.84 9.58
CA ARG A 191 10.00 -12.35 10.70
C ARG A 191 9.52 -13.47 11.59
N ASP A 192 9.40 -13.19 12.88
CA ASP A 192 8.70 -14.07 13.79
C ASP A 192 7.18 -13.91 13.68
N VAL A 193 6.50 -15.01 14.02
CA VAL A 193 5.05 -15.08 14.13
C VAL A 193 4.73 -15.85 15.39
N GLY A 194 3.81 -15.35 16.20
CA GLY A 194 3.40 -15.99 17.44
C GLY A 194 1.88 -16.06 17.60
N THR A 195 1.42 -16.89 18.54
CA THR A 195 0.06 -16.87 19.08
C THR A 195 0.12 -16.42 20.54
N LEU A 196 -0.88 -15.65 20.95
CA LEU A 196 -1.01 -15.14 22.31
C LEU A 196 -2.05 -15.94 23.07
N ASP A 197 -1.75 -16.30 24.32
CA ASP A 197 -2.68 -16.93 25.25
C ASP A 197 -2.68 -16.13 26.56
N CYS A 198 -3.88 -15.72 26.99
CA CYS A 198 -4.14 -14.99 28.23
C CYS A 198 -4.91 -15.92 29.18
N ARG A 199 -4.36 -16.19 30.37
CA ARG A 199 -5.01 -16.99 31.41
C ARG A 199 -5.08 -16.22 32.71
N GLY A 200 -6.21 -15.56 32.93
CA GLY A 200 -6.44 -14.73 34.10
C GLY A 200 -5.40 -13.64 34.25
N VAL A 201 -5.04 -12.96 33.17
CA VAL A 201 -4.11 -11.82 33.22
C VAL A 201 -4.83 -10.66 33.89
N HIS A 202 -4.26 -10.15 34.98
CA HIS A 202 -4.83 -9.02 35.72
C HIS A 202 -4.11 -7.73 35.36
N THR A 203 -4.86 -6.68 35.03
CA THR A 203 -4.33 -5.34 34.77
C THR A 203 -5.28 -4.27 35.32
N ALA A 204 -4.73 -3.19 35.86
CA ALA A 204 -5.53 -2.09 36.39
C ALA A 204 -6.02 -1.15 35.28
N ASP A 205 -5.22 -0.97 34.24
CA ASP A 205 -5.38 0.15 33.31
C ASP A 205 -5.82 -0.33 31.92
N ALA A 206 -6.96 0.18 31.47
CA ALA A 206 -7.36 0.15 30.08
C ALA A 206 -6.92 1.45 29.39
N LEU A 207 -6.44 1.33 28.16
CA LEU A 207 -6.11 2.48 27.32
C LEU A 207 -7.39 3.14 26.82
N ALA A 208 -7.54 4.44 27.10
CA ALA A 208 -8.61 5.25 26.56
C ALA A 208 -8.20 5.86 25.20
N GLY A 209 -9.16 6.22 24.36
CA GLY A 209 -8.92 6.99 23.12
C GLY A 209 -8.53 6.16 21.89
N VAL A 210 -8.20 4.88 22.03
CA VAL A 210 -7.89 4.00 20.89
C VAL A 210 -9.17 3.53 20.21
N ASP A 211 -9.39 3.97 18.97
CA ASP A 211 -10.49 3.54 18.12
C ASP A 211 -10.10 2.33 17.24
N GLU A 212 -10.98 1.34 17.12
CA GLU A 212 -10.72 0.10 16.37
C GLU A 212 -10.53 0.36 14.88
N ALA A 213 -11.35 1.24 14.28
CA ALA A 213 -11.24 1.54 12.85
C ALA A 213 -9.93 2.27 12.52
N THR A 214 -9.52 3.19 13.39
CA THR A 214 -8.25 3.91 13.30
C THR A 214 -7.06 2.95 13.44
N ALA A 215 -7.09 2.04 14.42
CA ALA A 215 -6.04 1.03 14.61
C ALA A 215 -5.90 0.09 13.39
N VAL A 216 -7.03 -0.32 12.80
CA VAL A 216 -7.06 -1.09 11.54
C VAL A 216 -6.48 -0.27 10.39
N GLY A 217 -6.87 1.00 10.25
CA GLY A 217 -6.37 1.91 9.22
C GLY A 217 -4.85 2.09 9.28
N ILE A 218 -4.30 2.35 10.47
CA ILE A 218 -2.86 2.44 10.72
C ILE A 218 -2.17 1.13 10.33
N THR A 219 -2.69 -0.01 10.81
CA THR A 219 -2.11 -1.34 10.54
C THR A 219 -2.01 -1.60 9.03
N VAL A 220 -3.11 -1.38 8.31
CA VAL A 220 -3.18 -1.62 6.87
C VAL A 220 -2.32 -0.61 6.09
N GLY A 221 -2.33 0.67 6.47
CA GLY A 221 -1.51 1.70 5.83
C GLY A 221 -0.01 1.40 5.94
N MET A 222 0.46 1.02 7.13
CA MET A 222 1.87 0.66 7.36
C MET A 222 2.27 -0.63 6.61
N MET A 223 1.40 -1.66 6.60
CA MET A 223 1.64 -2.87 5.79
C MET A 223 1.66 -2.57 4.29
N ALA A 224 0.80 -1.66 3.82
CA ALA A 224 0.75 -1.24 2.43
C ALA A 224 2.00 -0.44 2.03
N ALA A 225 2.54 0.39 2.92
CA ALA A 225 3.80 1.10 2.70
C ALA A 225 4.96 0.11 2.48
N GLU A 226 5.08 -0.91 3.34
CA GLU A 226 6.08 -1.96 3.13
C GLU A 226 5.85 -2.73 1.81
N ALA A 227 4.59 -3.05 1.49
CA ALA A 227 4.23 -3.73 0.25
C ALA A 227 4.66 -2.93 -0.99
N ALA A 228 4.50 -1.60 -0.96
CA ALA A 228 4.95 -0.71 -2.02
C ALA A 228 6.48 -0.75 -2.20
N GLY A 229 7.23 -0.80 -1.11
CA GLY A 229 8.68 -0.99 -1.11
C GLY A 229 9.11 -2.29 -1.80
N ILE A 230 8.44 -3.40 -1.47
CA ILE A 230 8.68 -4.71 -2.08
C ILE A 230 8.35 -4.69 -3.58
N ALA A 231 7.24 -4.07 -3.96
CA ALA A 231 6.84 -3.95 -5.37
C ALA A 231 7.86 -3.13 -6.17
N ARG A 232 8.38 -2.04 -5.61
CA ARG A 232 9.45 -1.23 -6.22
C ARG A 232 10.72 -2.04 -6.39
N TRP A 233 11.12 -2.81 -5.38
CA TRP A 233 12.29 -3.69 -5.50
C TRP A 233 12.12 -4.69 -6.66
N CYS A 234 10.92 -5.24 -6.85
CA CYS A 234 10.65 -6.15 -7.97
C CYS A 234 10.85 -5.46 -9.32
N VAL A 235 10.34 -4.23 -9.49
CA VAL A 235 10.54 -3.43 -10.70
C VAL A 235 12.03 -3.18 -10.95
N ASP A 236 12.74 -2.64 -9.96
CA ASP A 236 14.14 -2.23 -10.10
C ASP A 236 15.02 -3.40 -10.53
N ASN A 237 14.87 -4.56 -9.87
CA ASN A 237 15.70 -5.73 -10.12
C ASN A 237 15.31 -6.45 -11.42
N VAL A 238 14.02 -6.51 -11.76
CA VAL A 238 13.58 -7.04 -13.06
C VAL A 238 14.15 -6.19 -14.19
N VAL A 239 13.99 -4.86 -14.12
CA VAL A 239 14.48 -3.96 -15.16
C VAL A 239 16.00 -4.05 -15.29
N ALA A 240 16.73 -4.10 -14.18
CA ALA A 240 18.17 -4.30 -14.19
C ALA A 240 18.57 -5.64 -14.87
N TYR A 241 17.89 -6.73 -14.53
CA TYR A 241 18.15 -8.04 -15.11
C TYR A 241 17.84 -8.11 -16.61
N LEU A 242 16.69 -7.55 -17.04
CA LEU A 242 16.27 -7.53 -18.44
C LEU A 242 17.26 -6.76 -19.35
N LYS A 243 17.97 -5.76 -18.81
CA LYS A 243 18.98 -4.97 -19.54
C LYS A 243 20.27 -5.75 -19.82
N VAL A 244 20.65 -6.68 -18.96
CA VAL A 244 21.96 -7.35 -19.01
C VAL A 244 21.90 -8.82 -19.43
N ARG A 245 20.77 -9.50 -19.21
CA ARG A 245 20.63 -10.92 -19.56
C ARG A 245 20.45 -11.08 -21.06
N GLU A 246 21.30 -11.85 -21.71
CA GLU A 246 21.21 -12.12 -23.15
C GLU A 246 20.66 -13.52 -23.45
N GLN A 247 19.75 -13.59 -24.43
CA GLN A 247 19.30 -14.83 -25.08
C GLN A 247 19.00 -14.51 -26.54
N PHE A 248 19.15 -15.49 -27.43
CA PHE A 248 18.96 -15.30 -28.88
C PHE A 248 19.82 -14.14 -29.45
N GLY A 249 21.04 -13.97 -28.91
CA GLY A 249 22.02 -12.99 -29.40
C GLY A 249 21.74 -11.53 -29.05
N ARG A 250 20.84 -11.24 -28.10
CA ARG A 250 20.56 -9.87 -27.64
C ARG A 250 20.01 -9.84 -26.20
N PRO A 251 20.00 -8.66 -25.52
CA PRO A 251 19.35 -8.51 -24.22
C PRO A 251 17.87 -8.90 -24.27
N ILE A 252 17.40 -9.65 -23.26
CA ILE A 252 16.02 -10.13 -23.22
C ILE A 252 15.01 -8.98 -23.06
N GLY A 253 15.42 -7.84 -22.50
CA GLY A 253 14.61 -6.62 -22.45
C GLY A 253 14.26 -6.01 -23.82
N SER A 254 14.84 -6.50 -24.92
CA SER A 254 14.48 -6.10 -26.28
C SER A 254 13.23 -6.80 -26.83
N PHE A 255 12.75 -7.87 -26.19
CA PHE A 255 11.54 -8.56 -26.61
C PHE A 255 10.30 -7.84 -26.09
N GLN A 256 9.39 -7.46 -26.99
CA GLN A 256 8.17 -6.70 -26.67
C GLN A 256 7.32 -7.35 -25.55
N ALA A 257 7.25 -8.68 -25.51
CA ALA A 257 6.52 -9.40 -24.46
C ALA A 257 7.07 -9.10 -23.04
N LEU A 258 8.40 -9.03 -22.89
CA LEU A 258 9.06 -8.69 -21.63
C LEU A 258 8.96 -7.19 -21.34
N GLN A 259 9.03 -6.33 -22.36
CA GLN A 259 8.79 -4.90 -22.19
C GLN A 259 7.37 -4.62 -21.67
N HIS A 260 6.37 -5.29 -22.23
CA HIS A 260 4.98 -5.14 -21.79
C HIS A 260 4.79 -5.67 -20.36
N LYS A 261 5.32 -6.85 -20.02
CA LYS A 261 5.27 -7.35 -18.63
C LYS A 261 5.96 -6.40 -17.64
N ALA A 262 7.14 -5.87 -17.99
CA ALA A 262 7.85 -4.91 -17.16
C ALA A 262 7.08 -3.59 -16.99
N ALA A 263 6.42 -3.10 -18.05
CA ALA A 263 5.57 -1.93 -17.98
C ALA A 263 4.34 -2.16 -17.07
N MET A 264 3.68 -3.31 -17.17
CA MET A 264 2.55 -3.66 -16.28
C MET A 264 2.98 -3.82 -14.82
N LEU A 265 4.15 -4.41 -14.59
CA LEU A 265 4.77 -4.52 -13.27
C LEU A 265 5.00 -3.13 -12.68
N TYR A 266 5.58 -2.22 -13.45
CA TYR A 266 5.80 -0.82 -13.04
C TYR A 266 4.49 -0.10 -12.72
N ILE A 267 3.49 -0.17 -13.62
CA ILE A 267 2.18 0.47 -13.40
C ILE A 267 1.53 -0.04 -12.11
N THR A 268 1.55 -1.35 -11.89
CA THR A 268 0.93 -1.95 -10.70
C THR A 268 1.70 -1.59 -9.43
N SER A 269 3.04 -1.50 -9.50
CA SER A 269 3.86 -1.00 -8.39
C SER A 269 3.55 0.45 -8.03
N GLU A 270 3.35 1.33 -9.01
CA GLU A 270 3.01 2.73 -8.75
C GLU A 270 1.57 2.89 -8.23
N LEU A 271 0.62 2.04 -8.66
CA LEU A 271 -0.72 1.97 -8.06
C LEU A 271 -0.68 1.49 -6.61
N ALA A 272 0.14 0.48 -6.31
CA ALA A 272 0.36 0.00 -4.95
C ALA A 272 0.93 1.12 -4.06
N ALA A 273 1.95 1.85 -4.52
CA ALA A 273 2.48 3.00 -3.81
C ALA A 273 1.40 4.08 -3.60
N ALA A 274 0.70 4.50 -4.65
CA ALA A 274 -0.33 5.55 -4.54
C ALA A 274 -1.42 5.19 -3.52
N SER A 275 -1.92 3.95 -3.54
CA SER A 275 -2.93 3.48 -2.59
C SER A 275 -2.42 3.37 -1.15
N ALA A 276 -1.17 2.92 -0.95
CA ALA A 276 -0.54 2.93 0.38
C ALA A 276 -0.47 4.35 0.93
N TRP A 277 -0.03 5.31 0.12
CA TRP A 277 0.08 6.71 0.51
C TRP A 277 -1.27 7.37 0.78
N ASP A 278 -2.32 6.99 0.05
CA ASP A 278 -3.69 7.43 0.34
C ASP A 278 -4.17 6.95 1.72
N ALA A 279 -3.91 5.68 2.06
CA ALA A 279 -4.26 5.14 3.37
C ALA A 279 -3.49 5.81 4.52
N VAL A 280 -2.21 6.12 4.31
CA VAL A 280 -1.35 6.75 5.32
C VAL A 280 -1.71 8.22 5.57
N ARG A 281 -1.98 8.99 4.51
CA ARG A 281 -2.30 10.43 4.60
C ARG A 281 -3.77 10.69 4.95
N GLY A 282 -4.62 9.66 4.98
CA GLY A 282 -6.05 9.77 5.27
C GLY A 282 -6.41 10.09 6.72
N GLY A 283 -5.44 10.18 7.64
CA GLY A 283 -5.67 10.29 9.09
C GLY A 283 -6.56 11.45 9.55
N ASP A 284 -6.56 12.57 8.82
CA ASP A 284 -7.39 13.75 9.16
C ASP A 284 -8.79 13.72 8.51
N ARG A 285 -9.08 12.68 7.72
CA ARG A 285 -10.39 12.49 7.09
C ARG A 285 -11.37 11.81 8.03
N SER A 286 -12.65 11.78 7.66
CA SER A 286 -13.66 11.05 8.43
C SER A 286 -13.32 9.56 8.54
N PRO A 287 -13.74 8.85 9.61
CA PRO A 287 -13.46 7.42 9.76
C PRO A 287 -13.90 6.56 8.57
N VAL A 288 -14.98 6.96 7.88
CA VAL A 288 -15.45 6.30 6.66
C VAL A 288 -14.46 6.47 5.51
N GLN A 289 -13.91 7.66 5.31
CA GLN A 289 -12.90 7.89 4.26
C GLN A 289 -11.59 7.18 4.56
N GLN A 290 -11.17 7.14 5.84
CA GLN A 290 -10.03 6.36 6.28
C GLN A 290 -10.23 4.86 5.98
N HIS A 291 -11.42 4.33 6.28
CA HIS A 291 -11.77 2.95 5.99
C HIS A 291 -11.70 2.64 4.50
N ILE A 292 -12.24 3.50 3.64
CA ILE A 292 -12.19 3.34 2.18
C ILE A 292 -10.73 3.35 1.69
N ALA A 293 -9.90 4.28 2.16
CA ALA A 293 -8.50 4.37 1.79
C ALA A 293 -7.71 3.12 2.22
N ALA A 294 -7.88 2.67 3.47
CA ALA A 294 -7.26 1.46 3.99
C ALA A 294 -7.70 0.22 3.21
N ALA A 295 -9.00 0.04 2.96
CA ALA A 295 -9.50 -1.08 2.18
C ALA A 295 -8.98 -1.04 0.73
N GLY A 296 -8.86 0.14 0.13
CA GLY A 296 -8.24 0.36 -1.17
C GLY A 296 -6.77 -0.09 -1.22
N ALA A 297 -5.98 0.27 -0.20
CA ALA A 297 -4.60 -0.15 -0.04
C ALA A 297 -4.47 -1.67 0.22
N ALA A 298 -5.36 -2.25 1.02
CA ALA A 298 -5.38 -3.68 1.27
C ALA A 298 -5.64 -4.48 -0.01
N VAL A 299 -6.55 -4.02 -0.88
CA VAL A 299 -6.81 -4.66 -2.18
C VAL A 299 -5.66 -4.42 -3.14
N THR A 300 -5.24 -3.17 -3.34
CA THR A 300 -4.36 -2.77 -4.46
C THR A 300 -2.88 -3.00 -4.15
N ALA A 301 -2.43 -2.71 -2.93
CA ALA A 301 -1.03 -2.84 -2.54
C ALA A 301 -0.74 -4.22 -1.92
N ILE A 302 -1.45 -4.57 -0.84
CA ILE A 302 -1.12 -5.78 -0.06
C ILE A 302 -1.60 -7.05 -0.77
N GLY A 303 -2.88 -7.10 -1.14
CA GLY A 303 -3.53 -8.30 -1.70
C GLY A 303 -3.00 -8.70 -3.08
N ARG A 304 -2.54 -7.73 -3.90
CA ARG A 304 -1.92 -8.00 -5.21
C ARG A 304 -0.45 -8.38 -5.14
N LEU A 305 0.23 -8.06 -4.03
CA LEU A 305 1.69 -8.21 -3.93
C LEU A 305 2.18 -9.64 -4.22
N PRO A 306 1.57 -10.73 -3.71
CA PRO A 306 2.04 -12.08 -4.02
C PRO A 306 2.05 -12.39 -5.51
N GLU A 307 1.04 -11.96 -6.26
CA GLU A 307 0.96 -12.15 -7.71
C GLU A 307 1.98 -11.26 -8.44
N LEU A 308 2.18 -10.02 -7.98
CA LEU A 308 3.17 -9.10 -8.52
C LEU A 308 4.60 -9.65 -8.44
N VAL A 309 4.95 -10.27 -7.30
CA VAL A 309 6.26 -10.92 -7.12
C VAL A 309 6.38 -12.16 -8.04
N VAL A 310 5.29 -12.90 -8.26
CA VAL A 310 5.27 -14.00 -9.25
C VAL A 310 5.47 -13.48 -10.68
N ASP A 311 4.88 -12.34 -11.04
CA ASP A 311 5.14 -11.71 -12.33
C ASP A 311 6.62 -11.37 -12.51
N ALA A 312 7.27 -10.83 -11.47
CA ALA A 312 8.72 -10.63 -11.46
C ALA A 312 9.48 -11.96 -11.64
N LEU A 313 9.07 -13.03 -10.94
CA LEU A 313 9.66 -14.37 -11.07
C LEU A 313 9.65 -14.86 -12.52
N THR A 314 8.54 -14.69 -13.23
CA THR A 314 8.45 -15.11 -14.63
C THR A 314 9.44 -14.39 -15.54
N MET A 315 9.85 -13.16 -15.21
CA MET A 315 10.83 -12.38 -15.98
C MET A 315 12.27 -12.71 -15.62
N PHE A 316 12.56 -13.10 -14.37
CA PHE A 316 13.86 -13.68 -14.00
C PHE A 316 14.07 -15.06 -14.64
N GLY A 317 13.00 -15.84 -14.78
CA GLY A 317 13.05 -17.22 -15.24
C GLY A 317 13.57 -18.15 -14.14
N ALA A 318 14.29 -19.21 -14.52
CA ALA A 318 14.69 -20.27 -13.59
C ALA A 318 15.49 -19.76 -12.38
N ILE A 319 16.34 -18.74 -12.54
CA ILE A 319 17.16 -18.18 -11.45
C ILE A 319 16.28 -17.64 -10.31
N GLY A 320 15.13 -17.05 -10.61
CA GLY A 320 14.21 -16.51 -9.61
C GLY A 320 13.54 -17.56 -8.73
N TYR A 321 13.62 -18.84 -9.11
CA TYR A 321 13.10 -19.98 -8.34
C TYR A 321 14.18 -20.64 -7.45
N THR A 322 15.44 -20.26 -7.61
CA THR A 322 16.57 -20.84 -6.87
C THR A 322 16.79 -20.16 -5.52
N TRP A 323 17.55 -20.77 -4.62
CA TRP A 323 17.89 -20.19 -3.30
C TRP A 323 18.96 -19.10 -3.41
N GLU A 324 19.71 -19.11 -4.51
CA GLU A 324 20.74 -18.15 -4.86
C GLU A 324 20.17 -16.77 -5.23
N HIS A 325 18.88 -16.70 -5.56
CA HIS A 325 18.20 -15.46 -5.87
C HIS A 325 17.22 -15.09 -4.76
N ASP A 326 17.15 -13.81 -4.41
CA ASP A 326 16.44 -13.36 -3.21
C ASP A 326 14.92 -13.27 -3.34
N LEU A 327 14.43 -13.28 -4.58
CA LEU A 327 13.01 -13.11 -4.92
C LEU A 327 12.07 -14.00 -4.11
N HIS A 328 12.49 -15.24 -3.80
CA HIS A 328 11.67 -16.15 -3.00
C HIS A 328 11.41 -15.65 -1.58
N LEU A 329 12.33 -14.86 -0.99
CA LEU A 329 12.14 -14.25 0.33
C LEU A 329 11.13 -13.10 0.26
N TYR A 330 11.20 -12.25 -0.77
CA TYR A 330 10.20 -11.22 -1.03
C TYR A 330 8.81 -11.83 -1.27
N TRP A 331 8.74 -12.95 -2.00
CA TRP A 331 7.47 -13.64 -2.23
C TRP A 331 6.87 -14.20 -0.95
N LYS A 332 7.69 -14.84 -0.11
CA LYS A 332 7.28 -15.34 1.21
C LYS A 332 6.78 -14.22 2.13
N ARG A 333 7.49 -13.09 2.18
CA ARG A 333 7.04 -11.89 2.92
C ARG A 333 5.74 -11.34 2.36
N ALA A 334 5.59 -11.27 1.03
CA ALA A 334 4.35 -10.82 0.40
C ALA A 334 3.15 -11.71 0.76
N ILE A 335 3.32 -13.03 0.77
CA ILE A 335 2.29 -13.98 1.22
C ILE A 335 1.93 -13.72 2.69
N SER A 336 2.95 -13.53 3.54
CA SER A 336 2.74 -13.29 4.97
C SER A 336 2.01 -11.97 5.25
N LEU A 337 2.34 -10.89 4.53
CA LEU A 337 1.64 -9.61 4.62
C LEU A 337 0.19 -9.72 4.17
N ALA A 338 -0.07 -10.39 3.03
CA ALA A 338 -1.42 -10.61 2.54
C ALA A 338 -2.26 -11.48 3.48
N ALA A 339 -1.66 -12.47 4.14
CA ALA A 339 -2.33 -13.25 5.18
C ALA A 339 -2.65 -12.40 6.41
N ALA A 340 -1.69 -11.60 6.90
CA ALA A 340 -1.84 -10.77 8.09
C ALA A 340 -2.89 -9.66 7.92
N ALA A 341 -2.99 -9.04 6.73
CA ALA A 341 -4.01 -8.04 6.44
C ALA A 341 -5.43 -8.65 6.26
N GLY A 342 -5.54 -9.97 6.12
CA GLY A 342 -6.78 -10.67 5.82
C GLY A 342 -7.13 -10.73 4.34
N THR A 343 -8.17 -11.49 4.00
CA THR A 343 -8.47 -11.84 2.60
C THR A 343 -8.81 -10.61 1.73
N ALA A 344 -8.27 -10.57 0.51
CA ALA A 344 -8.61 -9.53 -0.47
C ALA A 344 -10.14 -9.46 -0.75
N THR A 345 -10.84 -10.60 -0.66
CA THR A 345 -12.31 -10.64 -0.81
C THR A 345 -13.05 -9.91 0.30
N LYS A 346 -12.57 -9.97 1.56
CA LYS A 346 -13.14 -9.20 2.67
C LYS A 346 -13.06 -7.70 2.37
N TRP A 347 -11.89 -7.23 1.96
CA TRP A 347 -11.66 -5.82 1.63
C TRP A 347 -12.42 -5.36 0.39
N ALA A 348 -12.44 -6.17 -0.67
CA ALA A 348 -13.21 -5.87 -1.87
C ALA A 348 -14.72 -5.80 -1.61
N ARG A 349 -15.25 -6.64 -0.72
CA ARG A 349 -16.65 -6.56 -0.29
C ARG A 349 -16.92 -5.30 0.52
N ALA A 350 -16.01 -4.92 1.41
CA ALA A 350 -16.15 -3.68 2.17
C ALA A 350 -16.19 -2.46 1.23
N LEU A 351 -15.29 -2.38 0.24
CA LEU A 351 -15.32 -1.32 -0.78
C LEU A 351 -16.54 -1.34 -1.70
N GLY A 352 -17.15 -2.50 -1.89
CA GLY A 352 -18.32 -2.70 -2.75
C GLY A 352 -19.65 -2.41 -2.07
N ASP A 353 -19.65 -1.97 -0.81
CA ASP A 353 -20.86 -1.60 -0.08
C ASP A 353 -21.52 -0.38 -0.75
N PRO A 354 -22.77 -0.50 -1.24
CA PRO A 354 -23.46 0.59 -1.93
C PRO A 354 -23.78 1.80 -1.04
N ASP A 355 -23.75 1.62 0.29
CA ASP A 355 -24.02 2.69 1.25
C ASP A 355 -22.76 3.53 1.55
N LEU A 356 -21.58 3.09 1.10
CA LEU A 356 -20.35 3.88 1.25
C LEU A 356 -20.37 5.11 0.33
N PRO A 357 -19.96 6.29 0.86
CA PRO A 357 -19.72 7.43 0.01
C PRO A 357 -18.55 7.15 -0.95
N GLY A 358 -18.50 7.89 -2.06
CA GLY A 358 -17.31 7.87 -2.91
C GLY A 358 -16.06 8.30 -2.13
N ARG A 359 -14.89 7.79 -2.54
CA ARG A 359 -13.60 8.28 -2.02
C ARG A 359 -13.41 9.73 -2.45
N ASP A 360 -13.18 10.61 -1.48
CA ASP A 360 -12.85 12.02 -1.71
C ASP A 360 -11.35 12.18 -1.96
N PHE A 361 -10.96 12.35 -3.22
CA PHE A 361 -9.56 12.57 -3.62
C PHE A 361 -9.17 14.06 -3.64
N THR A 362 -9.98 14.96 -3.09
CA THR A 362 -9.68 16.40 -3.11
C THR A 362 -8.42 16.70 -2.30
N ILE A 363 -7.42 17.28 -2.96
CA ILE A 363 -6.17 17.76 -2.34
C ILE A 363 -6.23 19.29 -2.33
N GLU A 364 -6.00 19.91 -1.18
CA GLU A 364 -5.95 21.38 -1.11
C GLU A 364 -4.59 21.89 -1.65
N LEU A 365 -4.59 22.39 -2.89
CA LEU A 365 -3.40 22.95 -3.56
C LEU A 365 -3.42 24.47 -3.65
N THR A 366 -4.23 25.14 -2.83
CA THR A 366 -4.56 26.57 -2.97
C THR A 366 -3.34 27.49 -2.84
N GLU A 367 -2.31 27.06 -2.09
CA GLU A 367 -1.08 27.83 -1.86
C GLU A 367 0.15 27.28 -2.63
N VAL A 368 -0.01 26.21 -3.41
CA VAL A 368 1.10 25.56 -4.12
C VAL A 368 1.29 26.22 -5.49
N GLU A 369 2.52 26.71 -5.73
CA GLU A 369 2.96 27.29 -7.00
C GLU A 369 1.97 28.30 -7.63
N PRO A 370 1.68 29.43 -6.94
CA PRO A 370 0.66 30.39 -7.39
C PRO A 370 0.97 31.01 -8.75
N ASP A 371 2.25 31.23 -9.05
CA ASP A 371 2.70 31.77 -10.34
C ASP A 371 2.43 30.77 -11.48
N PHE A 372 2.77 29.50 -11.28
CA PHE A 372 2.48 28.43 -12.24
C PHE A 372 0.98 28.30 -12.47
N ARG A 373 0.17 28.29 -11.40
CA ARG A 373 -1.29 28.25 -11.50
C ARG A 373 -1.83 29.43 -12.31
N ALA A 374 -1.31 30.64 -12.09
CA ALA A 374 -1.71 31.83 -12.84
C ALA A 374 -1.34 31.72 -14.32
N GLU A 375 -0.15 31.19 -14.64
CA GLU A 375 0.27 30.92 -16.02
C GLU A 375 -0.65 29.90 -16.72
N ILE A 376 -0.98 28.80 -16.05
CA ILE A 376 -1.91 27.79 -16.58
C ILE A 376 -3.31 28.38 -16.79
N ALA A 377 -3.83 29.11 -15.79
CA ALA A 377 -5.13 29.77 -15.90
C ALA A 377 -5.17 30.72 -17.11
N ALA A 378 -4.14 31.55 -17.30
CA ALA A 378 -4.05 32.46 -18.43
C ALA A 378 -3.98 31.73 -19.78
N ALA A 379 -3.21 30.63 -19.88
CA ALA A 379 -3.12 29.82 -21.08
C ALA A 379 -4.47 29.16 -21.43
N LEU A 380 -5.19 28.64 -20.43
CA LEU A 380 -6.52 28.06 -20.62
C LEU A 380 -7.57 29.12 -20.98
N ASP A 381 -7.53 30.30 -20.37
CA ASP A 381 -8.43 31.41 -20.70
C ASP A 381 -8.20 31.93 -22.12
N ALA A 382 -6.95 31.96 -22.60
CA ALA A 382 -6.63 32.27 -23.98
C ALA A 382 -7.17 31.19 -24.94
N ALA A 383 -6.94 29.90 -24.62
CA ALA A 383 -7.45 28.78 -25.42
C ALA A 383 -8.98 28.71 -25.45
N ALA A 384 -9.66 29.13 -24.38
CA ALA A 384 -11.12 29.20 -24.30
C ALA A 384 -11.74 30.12 -25.36
N GLN A 385 -11.04 31.19 -25.75
CA GLN A 385 -11.49 32.12 -26.80
C GLN A 385 -11.37 31.54 -28.21
N LEU A 386 -10.61 30.46 -28.38
CA LEU A 386 -10.40 29.78 -29.65
C LEU A 386 -11.39 28.62 -29.81
N ARG A 387 -11.63 28.18 -31.05
CA ARG A 387 -12.45 27.00 -31.36
C ARG A 387 -11.71 26.08 -32.31
N ASN A 388 -11.86 24.78 -32.08
CA ASN A 388 -11.46 23.78 -33.08
C ASN A 388 -12.51 23.75 -34.19
N ASP A 389 -12.07 23.66 -35.44
CA ASP A 389 -12.90 23.76 -36.64
C ASP A 389 -12.84 22.50 -37.52
N THR A 390 -11.91 21.58 -37.21
CA THR A 390 -11.62 20.41 -38.03
C THR A 390 -11.77 19.14 -37.21
N PRO A 391 -12.75 18.27 -37.50
CA PRO A 391 -12.93 16.99 -36.80
C PRO A 391 -11.69 16.08 -36.88
N GLY A 392 -11.50 15.25 -35.86
CA GLY A 392 -10.37 14.31 -35.79
C GLY A 392 -10.44 13.24 -36.88
N ARG A 393 -9.28 12.85 -37.44
CA ARG A 393 -9.21 11.92 -38.58
C ARG A 393 -9.69 10.49 -38.26
N GLN A 394 -9.42 10.01 -37.05
CA GLN A 394 -9.71 8.63 -36.63
C GLN A 394 -11.04 8.51 -35.86
N ASN A 395 -11.45 9.59 -35.18
CA ASN A 395 -12.55 9.63 -34.22
C ASN A 395 -13.28 10.99 -34.30
N PRO A 396 -13.88 11.34 -35.46
CA PRO A 396 -14.46 12.67 -35.71
C PRO A 396 -15.64 13.03 -34.79
N GLU A 397 -16.31 12.04 -34.22
CA GLU A 397 -17.45 12.16 -33.31
C GLU A 397 -17.07 12.62 -31.89
N TYR A 398 -15.78 12.55 -31.54
CA TYR A 398 -15.25 12.85 -30.22
C TYR A 398 -14.52 14.20 -30.23
N ALA A 399 -15.02 15.17 -29.48
CA ALA A 399 -14.54 16.56 -29.49
C ALA A 399 -13.05 16.70 -29.10
N GLU A 400 -12.52 15.77 -28.31
CA GLU A 400 -11.13 15.72 -27.85
C GLU A 400 -10.12 15.45 -28.99
N TYR A 401 -10.57 14.87 -30.11
CA TYR A 401 -9.75 14.67 -31.30
C TYR A 401 -9.91 15.77 -32.35
N TRP A 402 -10.79 16.76 -32.11
CA TRP A 402 -10.90 17.89 -33.02
C TRP A 402 -9.61 18.70 -33.00
N THR A 403 -9.24 19.16 -34.18
CA THR A 403 -8.05 19.97 -34.46
C THR A 403 -8.47 21.38 -34.85
N GLY A 404 -7.56 22.34 -34.65
CA GLY A 404 -7.80 23.74 -34.93
C GLY A 404 -7.06 24.65 -33.93
N PRO A 405 -7.32 25.97 -33.99
CA PRO A 405 -6.59 26.97 -33.21
C PRO A 405 -6.53 26.71 -31.70
N ARG A 406 -7.60 26.20 -31.09
CA ARG A 406 -7.61 25.88 -29.65
C ARG A 406 -6.64 24.75 -29.32
N ARG A 407 -6.67 23.64 -30.08
CA ARG A 407 -5.75 22.52 -29.85
C ARG A 407 -4.29 22.95 -30.05
N THR A 408 -4.01 23.77 -31.06
CA THR A 408 -2.67 24.31 -31.29
C THR A 408 -2.20 25.15 -30.11
N ALA A 409 -3.01 26.09 -29.62
CA ALA A 409 -2.66 26.90 -28.45
C ALA A 409 -2.37 26.07 -27.20
N LEU A 410 -3.16 25.02 -26.94
CA LEU A 410 -2.92 24.10 -25.82
C LEU A 410 -1.64 23.26 -26.03
N ALA A 411 -1.33 22.88 -27.28
CA ALA A 411 -0.11 22.15 -27.60
C ALA A 411 1.14 23.03 -27.44
N ASP A 412 1.09 24.28 -27.92
CA ASP A 412 2.17 25.26 -27.80
C ASP A 412 2.43 25.63 -26.33
N ALA A 413 1.39 25.60 -25.49
CA ALA A 413 1.50 25.76 -24.04
C ALA A 413 1.95 24.48 -23.31
N GLY A 414 2.22 23.37 -24.03
CA GLY A 414 2.63 22.09 -23.45
C GLY A 414 1.52 21.35 -22.69
N LEU A 415 0.25 21.77 -22.79
CA LEU A 415 -0.88 21.26 -21.99
C LEU A 415 -1.55 20.00 -22.53
N VAL A 416 -1.12 19.53 -23.71
CA VAL A 416 -1.60 18.26 -24.28
C VAL A 416 -0.96 17.06 -23.57
N ALA A 417 0.33 17.15 -23.24
CA ALA A 417 1.04 16.13 -22.47
C ALA A 417 2.00 16.79 -21.46
N PRO A 418 1.48 17.42 -20.40
CA PRO A 418 2.28 18.26 -19.49
C PRO A 418 3.48 17.56 -18.87
N HIS A 419 3.38 16.25 -18.63
CA HIS A 419 4.43 15.43 -18.03
C HIS A 419 5.63 15.16 -18.94
N LEU A 420 5.50 15.36 -20.26
CA LEU A 420 6.61 15.18 -21.20
C LEU A 420 7.59 16.34 -21.12
N PRO A 421 8.89 16.12 -21.38
CA PRO A 421 9.87 17.21 -21.43
C PRO A 421 9.59 18.19 -22.57
N ALA A 422 10.11 19.41 -22.44
CA ALA A 422 10.10 20.38 -23.53
C ALA A 422 10.86 19.86 -24.77
N PRO A 423 10.43 20.21 -26.01
CA PRO A 423 9.29 21.07 -26.35
C PRO A 423 7.92 20.36 -26.40
N TRP A 424 7.82 19.08 -26.03
CA TRP A 424 6.59 18.29 -26.18
C TRP A 424 5.60 18.42 -25.01
N GLY A 425 6.07 18.95 -23.88
CA GLY A 425 5.30 19.22 -22.67
C GLY A 425 6.04 20.20 -21.76
N LEU A 426 5.66 20.22 -20.48
CA LEU A 426 6.18 21.15 -19.47
C LEU A 426 7.20 20.52 -18.51
N ALA A 427 7.48 19.22 -18.64
CA ALA A 427 8.11 18.41 -17.59
C ALA A 427 7.41 18.57 -16.23
N ALA A 428 6.08 18.71 -16.26
CA ALA A 428 5.29 19.07 -15.09
C ALA A 428 5.45 18.05 -13.96
N THR A 429 5.80 18.54 -12.77
CA THR A 429 5.83 17.74 -11.54
C THR A 429 4.43 17.16 -11.24
N PRO A 430 4.29 16.14 -10.38
CA PRO A 430 2.97 15.64 -9.97
C PRO A 430 2.06 16.73 -9.40
N ALA A 431 2.61 17.66 -8.60
CA ALA A 431 1.86 18.79 -8.06
C ALA A 431 1.37 19.74 -9.17
N GLN A 432 2.24 20.07 -10.13
CA GLN A 432 1.88 20.88 -11.30
C GLN A 432 0.82 20.20 -12.17
N GLN A 433 0.85 18.88 -12.32
CA GLN A 433 -0.18 18.13 -13.06
C GLN A 433 -1.55 18.23 -12.39
N LEU A 434 -1.61 18.17 -11.05
CA LEU A 434 -2.86 18.38 -10.30
C LEU A 434 -3.37 19.82 -10.43
N ILE A 435 -2.48 20.82 -10.38
CA ILE A 435 -2.85 22.22 -10.63
C ILE A 435 -3.46 22.36 -12.03
N ILE A 436 -2.85 21.74 -13.04
CA ILE A 436 -3.38 21.75 -14.41
C ILE A 436 -4.78 21.13 -14.44
N ASP A 437 -4.97 19.98 -13.81
CA ASP A 437 -6.26 19.29 -13.76
C ASP A 437 -7.34 20.13 -13.06
N GLU A 438 -7.04 20.76 -11.92
CA GLU A 438 -7.96 21.68 -11.23
C GLU A 438 -8.33 22.89 -12.09
N GLU A 439 -7.37 23.47 -12.82
CA GLU A 439 -7.62 24.60 -13.71
C GLU A 439 -8.46 24.23 -14.94
N PHE A 440 -8.34 22.99 -15.43
CA PHE A 440 -9.24 22.43 -16.44
C PHE A 440 -10.65 22.20 -15.85
N ASP A 441 -10.77 21.67 -14.63
CA ASP A 441 -12.05 21.40 -13.98
C ASP A 441 -12.85 22.68 -13.69
N LYS A 442 -12.17 23.79 -13.39
CA LYS A 442 -12.78 25.14 -13.32
C LYS A 442 -13.37 25.61 -14.65
N ARG A 443 -13.02 24.97 -15.78
CA ARG A 443 -13.40 25.35 -17.15
C ARG A 443 -14.03 24.16 -17.90
N PRO A 444 -15.19 23.64 -17.44
CA PRO A 444 -15.80 22.41 -17.99
C PRO A 444 -16.21 22.51 -19.48
N TYR A 445 -16.28 23.72 -20.04
CA TYR A 445 -16.54 23.98 -21.46
C TYR A 445 -15.29 23.83 -22.35
N LEU A 446 -14.11 23.70 -21.77
CA LEU A 446 -12.85 23.54 -22.47
C LEU A 446 -12.50 22.05 -22.56
N VAL A 447 -12.67 21.49 -23.76
CA VAL A 447 -12.36 20.09 -24.03
C VAL A 447 -10.84 19.89 -24.00
N ARG A 448 -10.34 19.03 -23.10
CA ARG A 448 -8.93 18.66 -23.05
C ARG A 448 -8.59 17.82 -24.30
N PRO A 449 -7.56 18.21 -25.08
CA PRO A 449 -7.15 17.43 -26.24
C PRO A 449 -6.67 16.04 -25.83
N SER A 450 -7.01 15.02 -26.63
CA SER A 450 -6.46 13.68 -26.45
C SER A 450 -5.37 13.34 -27.46
N LEU A 451 -4.37 12.54 -27.05
CA LEU A 451 -3.40 11.87 -27.92
C LEU A 451 -3.86 10.46 -28.37
N GLY A 452 -5.02 9.98 -27.89
CA GLY A 452 -5.53 8.66 -28.20
C GLY A 452 -4.72 7.53 -27.55
N ILE A 453 -4.37 6.50 -28.32
CA ILE A 453 -3.71 5.26 -27.85
C ILE A 453 -2.35 5.52 -27.14
N ALA A 454 -1.77 6.71 -27.31
CA ALA A 454 -0.52 7.11 -26.68
C ALA A 454 -0.68 7.79 -25.31
N GLU A 455 -1.89 7.90 -24.75
CA GLU A 455 -2.10 8.45 -23.40
C GLU A 455 -1.88 7.39 -22.32
N PRO A 456 -0.97 7.60 -21.35
CA PRO A 456 -0.98 6.85 -20.09
C PRO A 456 -2.30 7.15 -19.37
N GLY A 457 -3.20 6.17 -19.31
CA GLY A 457 -4.59 6.38 -18.91
C GLY A 457 -4.78 6.88 -17.48
N TRP A 458 -5.49 8.01 -17.36
CA TRP A 458 -6.07 8.54 -16.12
C TRP A 458 -7.45 9.17 -16.33
N ARG A 459 -8.23 8.70 -17.33
CA ARG A 459 -9.65 9.07 -17.44
C ARG A 459 -10.57 7.85 -17.30
N PRO A 460 -11.66 7.97 -16.53
CA PRO A 460 -12.73 6.97 -16.58
C PRO A 460 -13.28 6.94 -18.01
N TRP A 461 -13.51 5.72 -18.51
CA TRP A 461 -14.12 5.46 -19.81
C TRP A 461 -15.39 6.33 -19.98
N PRO A 462 -15.52 7.10 -21.08
CA PRO A 462 -16.71 7.89 -21.34
C PRO A 462 -17.84 6.95 -21.79
N GLY A 463 -18.56 6.41 -20.81
CA GLY A 463 -19.68 5.50 -21.02
C GLY A 463 -20.60 5.34 -19.81
N ARG A 464 -20.51 6.22 -18.80
CA ARG A 464 -21.32 6.11 -17.58
C ARG A 464 -22.76 6.58 -17.73
N ASP A 465 -23.14 7.25 -18.82
CA ASP A 465 -24.49 7.81 -18.96
C ASP A 465 -25.51 6.87 -19.63
N ASP A 466 -25.08 5.77 -20.27
CA ASP A 466 -25.98 4.86 -21.01
C ASP A 466 -26.17 3.46 -20.41
N LEU A 467 -25.60 3.17 -19.23
CA LEU A 467 -25.91 1.94 -18.48
C LEU A 467 -26.92 2.24 -17.36
N ARG A 468 -28.14 2.64 -17.75
CA ARG A 468 -29.30 2.45 -16.86
C ARG A 468 -29.54 0.94 -16.74
N CYS A 469 -29.22 0.37 -15.59
CA CYS A 469 -29.76 -0.93 -15.19
C CYS A 469 -31.30 -0.90 -15.36
N PRO A 470 -31.92 -1.82 -16.11
CA PRO A 470 -33.36 -1.90 -16.13
C PRO A 470 -33.85 -2.26 -14.73
N GLY A 471 -34.79 -1.45 -14.20
CA GLY A 471 -35.37 -1.65 -12.88
C GLY A 471 -36.12 -2.99 -12.72
N PRO A 472 -36.61 -3.32 -11.51
CA PRO A 472 -36.99 -4.68 -11.10
C PRO A 472 -38.24 -5.28 -11.79
N ALA A 473 -38.76 -4.67 -12.85
CA ALA A 473 -40.00 -5.10 -13.50
C ALA A 473 -39.81 -6.21 -14.57
N ALA A 474 -38.57 -6.56 -14.93
CA ALA A 474 -38.31 -7.49 -16.06
C ALA A 474 -38.06 -8.96 -15.67
N LEU A 475 -38.24 -9.36 -14.40
CA LEU A 475 -38.06 -10.75 -13.93
C LEU A 475 -39.39 -11.55 -13.81
N ARG A 476 -40.39 -11.21 -14.63
CA ARG A 476 -41.62 -12.03 -14.78
C ARG A 476 -41.97 -12.28 -16.24
N SER A 477 -41.08 -12.95 -16.97
CA SER A 477 -41.52 -13.84 -18.04
C SER A 477 -40.46 -14.91 -18.28
N GLY A 478 -40.76 -16.15 -17.89
CA GLY A 478 -39.91 -17.29 -18.15
C GLY A 478 -39.89 -17.61 -19.63
N ARG A 479 -38.74 -17.41 -20.28
CA ARG A 479 -38.32 -18.15 -21.47
C ARG A 479 -36.82 -18.41 -21.38
N GLN A 480 -36.47 -19.67 -21.19
CA GLN A 480 -35.11 -20.19 -21.31
C GLN A 480 -34.61 -19.97 -22.75
N LEU A 481 -33.41 -19.39 -22.87
CA LEU A 481 -32.59 -19.46 -24.08
C LEU A 481 -31.27 -20.13 -23.68
N ALA A 482 -31.11 -21.39 -24.10
CA ALA A 482 -29.85 -22.13 -24.01
C ALA A 482 -28.93 -21.74 -25.17
N PRO A 483 -27.60 -21.65 -24.99
CA PRO A 483 -26.68 -21.45 -26.10
C PRO A 483 -26.40 -22.77 -26.82
N ALA A 484 -26.52 -22.75 -28.15
CA ALA A 484 -26.16 -23.85 -29.04
C ALA A 484 -24.63 -24.01 -29.15
N LEU A 485 -24.12 -25.21 -28.91
CA LEU A 485 -22.74 -25.64 -29.18
C LEU A 485 -22.64 -26.15 -30.63
N PRO A 486 -21.59 -25.79 -31.39
CA PRO A 486 -21.33 -26.42 -32.68
C PRO A 486 -20.59 -27.77 -32.53
N ASP A 487 -20.82 -28.62 -33.52
CA ASP A 487 -20.59 -30.06 -33.57
C ASP A 487 -19.13 -30.55 -33.45
N ARG A 488 -19.08 -31.83 -33.02
CA ARG A 488 -17.94 -32.72 -32.81
C ARG A 488 -16.88 -32.73 -33.92
N VAL A 489 -15.61 -32.71 -33.54
CA VAL A 489 -14.45 -33.15 -34.35
C VAL A 489 -14.06 -34.58 -33.90
N PRO A 490 -13.82 -35.55 -34.82
CA PRO A 490 -13.54 -36.94 -34.44
C PRO A 490 -12.11 -37.14 -33.93
N ALA A 491 -11.98 -38.00 -32.91
CA ALA A 491 -10.71 -38.39 -32.28
C ALA A 491 -9.87 -39.30 -33.19
N GLY A 492 -8.59 -38.96 -33.36
CA GLY A 492 -7.56 -39.84 -33.93
C GLY A 492 -6.73 -40.55 -32.84
N PRO A 493 -6.05 -41.67 -33.17
CA PRO A 493 -5.56 -42.63 -32.17
C PRO A 493 -4.28 -42.19 -31.47
N ALA A 494 -4.17 -42.58 -30.20
CA ALA A 494 -3.03 -42.36 -29.31
C ALA A 494 -1.78 -43.14 -29.78
N VAL A 495 -0.64 -42.45 -29.82
CA VAL A 495 0.69 -43.06 -29.95
C VAL A 495 1.35 -43.02 -28.58
N ALA A 496 1.60 -44.20 -28.01
CA ALA A 496 2.44 -44.37 -26.83
C ALA A 496 3.91 -44.22 -27.23
N VAL A 497 4.67 -43.47 -26.42
CA VAL A 497 6.14 -43.40 -26.52
C VAL A 497 6.70 -44.01 -25.24
N THR A 498 7.40 -45.12 -25.41
CA THR A 498 8.40 -45.68 -24.50
C THR A 498 9.64 -44.81 -24.43
#